data_AF-A0A1B2HDV1-F1
#
_entry.id   AF-A0A1B2HDV1-F1
#
_cell.length_a   1.000
_cell.length_b   1.000
_cell.length_c   1.000
_cell.angle_alpha   90.00
_cell.angle_beta   90.00
_cell.angle_gamma   90.00
#
_symmetry.space_group_name_H-M   'P 1'
#
loop_
_entity.id
_entity.type
_entity.pdbx_description
1 polymer ?
#
loop_
_entity_poly.entity_id
_entity_poly.type
_entity_poly.pdbx_seq_one_letter_code
_entity_poly.pdbx_strand_id
1 'polypeptide(L)'
;MNDWAHDLVRRMCDQVDETEAAAGERCPLYLHNGHWRTSARGSWTGGFWAGLLTLRALATGTGDVAPARDRLDVWADADTVLRGMIFWYGSGAERLGLIAPRSSTAKVADSLASGFDPELGAIPWGTALAADGPPVRADGAAGAVPLLDAHGHRDIARHHRDAHSRLDPDWPRGKAWLLLTDPRTDRNVSTEDSSALAIAAVALLKAGRREEGERLLRTLPEGAEYDGMTGLKVVWGDFFTFLGAAIVTGLVLPDAW
;
A
#
# COMPACT_ATOMS: atom_id res chain seq x y z
N MET A 1 22.52 2.76 -17.42
CA MET A 1 21.75 1.52 -17.20
C MET A 1 21.36 1.49 -15.72
N ASN A 2 20.18 0.95 -15.39
CA ASN A 2 19.49 1.10 -14.10
C ASN A 2 20.12 0.28 -12.96
N ASP A 3 21.44 0.28 -12.82
CA ASP A 3 22.18 -0.61 -11.92
C ASP A 3 21.74 -0.41 -10.46
N TRP A 4 21.61 0.86 -10.04
CA TRP A 4 21.12 1.22 -8.69
C TRP A 4 19.73 0.65 -8.35
N ALA A 5 18.82 0.55 -9.34
CA ALA A 5 17.45 0.11 -9.11
C ALA A 5 17.38 -1.41 -8.99
N HIS A 6 18.20 -2.13 -9.77
CA HIS A 6 18.38 -3.57 -9.62
C HIS A 6 19.06 -3.91 -8.29
N ASP A 7 20.06 -3.11 -7.87
CA ASP A 7 20.67 -3.23 -6.54
C ASP A 7 19.65 -2.99 -5.43
N LEU A 8 18.76 -2.01 -5.58
CA LEU A 8 17.67 -1.76 -4.64
C LEU A 8 16.69 -2.94 -4.61
N VAL A 9 16.29 -3.50 -5.75
CA VAL A 9 15.45 -4.72 -5.79
C VAL A 9 16.12 -5.87 -5.03
N ARG A 10 17.40 -6.13 -5.27
CA ARG A 10 18.14 -7.19 -4.58
C ARG A 10 18.17 -6.97 -3.07
N ARG A 11 18.47 -5.75 -2.61
CA ARG A 11 18.45 -5.40 -1.18
C ARG A 11 17.06 -5.55 -0.57
N MET A 12 16.01 -5.19 -1.30
CA MET A 12 14.64 -5.36 -0.82
C MET A 12 14.26 -6.84 -0.69
N CYS A 13 14.75 -7.73 -1.58
CA CYS A 13 14.61 -9.17 -1.39
C CYS A 13 15.28 -9.64 -0.09
N ASP A 14 16.56 -9.27 0.11
CA ASP A 14 17.32 -9.62 1.33
C ASP A 14 16.56 -9.16 2.60
N GLN A 15 16.01 -7.95 2.56
CA GLN A 15 15.26 -7.37 3.67
C GLN A 15 13.90 -8.03 3.92
N VAL A 16 13.21 -8.49 2.87
CA VAL A 16 11.97 -9.27 3.01
C VAL A 16 12.28 -10.62 3.64
N ASP A 17 13.39 -11.27 3.27
CA ASP A 17 13.83 -12.55 3.87
C ASP A 17 14.14 -12.39 5.37
N GLU A 18 14.87 -11.34 5.74
CA GLU A 18 15.14 -11.03 7.16
C GLU A 18 13.85 -10.76 7.94
N THR A 19 12.91 -10.02 7.34
CA THR A 19 11.62 -9.70 7.96
C THR A 19 10.75 -10.93 8.13
N GLU A 20 10.69 -11.81 7.12
CA GLU A 20 9.96 -13.08 7.19
C GLU A 20 10.53 -13.99 8.27
N ALA A 21 11.87 -14.14 8.32
CA ALA A 21 12.55 -14.93 9.34
C ALA A 21 12.27 -14.42 10.77
N ALA A 22 12.24 -13.09 10.96
CA ALA A 22 11.98 -12.47 12.26
C ALA A 22 10.49 -12.51 12.67
N ALA A 23 9.56 -12.37 11.71
CA ALA A 23 8.13 -12.35 11.98
C ALA A 23 7.51 -13.75 12.09
N GLY A 24 8.14 -14.76 11.46
CA GLY A 24 7.59 -16.10 11.33
C GLY A 24 6.23 -16.08 10.65
N GLU A 25 5.25 -16.76 11.24
CA GLU A 25 3.88 -16.82 10.67
C GLU A 25 3.04 -15.55 10.89
N ARG A 26 3.58 -14.53 11.56
CA ARG A 26 2.86 -13.32 11.96
C ARG A 26 3.05 -12.20 10.94
N CYS A 27 2.13 -11.24 10.90
CA CYS A 27 2.26 -10.09 10.00
C CYS A 27 3.10 -8.98 10.65
N PRO A 28 4.22 -8.55 10.06
CA PRO A 28 5.02 -7.42 10.54
C PRO A 28 4.27 -6.10 10.41
N LEU A 29 4.48 -5.20 11.38
CA LEU A 29 3.87 -3.87 11.44
C LEU A 29 4.94 -2.79 11.33
N TYR A 30 5.79 -2.73 12.36
CA TYR A 30 6.90 -1.79 12.48
C TYR A 30 8.03 -2.38 13.32
N LEU A 31 9.25 -1.91 13.10
CA LEU A 31 10.43 -2.29 13.85
C LEU A 31 10.60 -1.34 15.05
N HIS A 32 10.73 -1.90 16.25
CA HIS A 32 10.99 -1.13 17.46
C HIS A 32 12.10 -1.81 18.28
N ASN A 33 13.17 -1.08 18.59
CA ASN A 33 14.35 -1.59 19.30
C ASN A 33 14.93 -2.88 18.68
N GLY A 34 15.02 -2.93 17.34
CA GLY A 34 15.54 -4.08 16.61
C GLY A 34 14.58 -5.28 16.50
N HIS A 35 13.36 -5.18 17.04
CA HIS A 35 12.37 -6.26 16.99
C HIS A 35 11.11 -5.83 16.23
N TRP A 36 10.65 -6.71 15.33
CA TRP A 36 9.38 -6.48 14.65
C TRP A 36 8.22 -6.61 15.62
N ARG A 37 7.41 -5.57 15.72
CA ARG A 37 6.06 -5.68 16.24
C ARG A 37 5.20 -6.36 15.19
N THR A 38 4.49 -7.40 15.60
CA THR A 38 3.74 -8.28 14.69
C THR A 38 2.32 -8.54 15.19
N SER A 39 1.39 -8.76 14.26
CA SER A 39 0.03 -9.20 14.55
C SER A 39 -0.19 -10.67 14.15
N ALA A 40 -0.86 -11.43 15.01
CA ALA A 40 -1.20 -12.83 14.73
C ALA A 40 -2.36 -12.97 13.73
N ARG A 41 -3.37 -12.10 13.81
CA ARG A 41 -4.59 -12.14 12.95
C ARG A 41 -4.48 -11.17 11.77
N GLY A 42 -3.27 -10.71 11.45
CA GLY A 42 -3.07 -9.61 10.53
C GLY A 42 -3.42 -8.24 11.13
N SER A 43 -3.08 -7.21 10.38
CA SER A 43 -3.34 -5.80 10.66
C SER A 43 -3.83 -5.17 9.36
N TRP A 44 -4.30 -3.92 9.40
CA TRP A 44 -4.54 -3.14 8.19
C TRP A 44 -3.32 -3.11 7.26
N THR A 45 -2.11 -3.32 7.80
CA THR A 45 -0.86 -3.41 7.05
C THR A 45 -0.61 -4.77 6.35
N GLY A 46 -1.42 -5.79 6.62
CA GLY A 46 -1.20 -7.16 6.10
C GLY A 46 -1.19 -7.24 4.57
N GLY A 47 -1.94 -6.35 3.90
CA GLY A 47 -1.92 -6.24 2.45
C GLY A 47 -0.53 -5.88 1.90
N PHE A 48 0.19 -4.98 2.56
CA PHE A 48 1.56 -4.61 2.16
C PHE A 48 2.54 -5.76 2.36
N TRP A 49 2.37 -6.57 3.41
CA TRP A 49 3.21 -7.75 3.63
C TRP A 49 3.01 -8.81 2.53
N ALA A 50 1.76 -9.14 2.19
CA ALA A 50 1.48 -10.03 1.07
C ALA A 50 2.00 -9.45 -0.27
N GLY A 51 1.91 -8.12 -0.44
CA GLY A 51 2.49 -7.40 -1.59
C GLY A 51 4.02 -7.52 -1.66
N LEU A 52 4.73 -7.37 -0.54
CA LEU A 52 6.18 -7.56 -0.46
C LEU A 52 6.60 -8.99 -0.83
N LEU A 53 5.91 -9.99 -0.30
CA LEU A 53 6.14 -11.39 -0.64
C LEU A 53 5.89 -11.66 -2.14
N THR A 54 4.89 -10.99 -2.72
CA THR A 54 4.63 -11.04 -4.18
C THR A 54 5.79 -10.45 -4.97
N LEU A 55 6.27 -9.25 -4.61
CA LEU A 55 7.38 -8.59 -5.28
C LEU A 55 8.67 -9.41 -5.20
N ARG A 56 8.95 -9.99 -4.02
CA ARG A 56 10.06 -10.92 -3.85
C ARG A 56 9.92 -12.13 -4.78
N ALA A 57 8.75 -12.79 -4.79
CA ALA A 57 8.52 -13.96 -5.62
C ALA A 57 8.68 -13.69 -7.12
N LEU A 58 8.33 -12.49 -7.60
CA LEU A 58 8.60 -12.05 -8.97
C LEU A 58 10.09 -11.86 -9.23
N ALA A 59 10.81 -11.22 -8.29
CA ALA A 59 12.23 -10.92 -8.44
C ALA A 59 13.11 -12.18 -8.39
N THR A 60 12.76 -13.17 -7.57
CA THR A 60 13.56 -14.38 -7.33
C THR A 60 13.04 -15.61 -8.07
N GLY A 61 11.78 -15.59 -8.51
CA GLY A 61 11.08 -16.77 -9.04
C GLY A 61 10.69 -17.79 -7.96
N THR A 62 10.79 -17.45 -6.67
CA THR A 62 10.59 -18.37 -5.55
C THR A 62 9.79 -17.75 -4.40
N GLY A 63 9.06 -18.58 -3.65
CA GLY A 63 8.30 -18.18 -2.47
C GLY A 63 6.79 -18.35 -2.65
N ASP A 64 6.11 -18.74 -1.58
CA ASP A 64 4.66 -18.92 -1.56
C ASP A 64 3.96 -17.74 -0.87
N VAL A 65 3.15 -17.01 -1.64
CA VAL A 65 2.40 -15.84 -1.17
C VAL A 65 1.03 -16.25 -0.59
N ALA A 66 0.49 -17.40 -0.98
CA ALA A 66 -0.88 -17.80 -0.64
C ALA A 66 -1.15 -17.79 0.87
N PRO A 67 -0.27 -18.32 1.74
CA PRO A 67 -0.52 -18.33 3.18
C PRO A 67 -0.63 -16.93 3.81
N ALA A 68 0.17 -15.96 3.35
CA ALA A 68 0.10 -14.59 3.86
C ALA A 68 -1.17 -13.88 3.34
N ARG A 69 -1.52 -14.13 2.07
CA ARG A 69 -2.71 -13.59 1.42
C ARG A 69 -4.00 -14.13 2.00
N ASP A 70 -4.11 -15.44 2.24
CA ASP A 70 -5.30 -16.11 2.78
C ASP A 70 -5.65 -15.62 4.19
N ARG A 71 -4.64 -15.32 5.01
CA ARG A 71 -4.85 -14.77 6.37
C ARG A 71 -5.59 -13.43 6.36
N LEU A 72 -5.61 -12.70 5.23
CA LEU A 72 -6.32 -11.42 5.13
C LEU A 72 -7.84 -11.57 5.13
N ASP A 73 -8.37 -12.78 4.89
CA ASP A 73 -9.83 -13.04 4.85
C ASP A 73 -10.52 -12.72 6.18
N VAL A 74 -9.80 -12.74 7.30
CA VAL A 74 -10.32 -12.31 8.61
C VAL A 74 -10.79 -10.84 8.63
N TRP A 75 -10.30 -10.02 7.68
CA TRP A 75 -10.69 -8.62 7.52
C TRP A 75 -11.85 -8.42 6.53
N ALA A 76 -12.36 -9.47 5.88
CA ALA A 76 -13.36 -9.32 4.82
C ALA A 76 -14.64 -8.63 5.30
N ASP A 77 -15.07 -8.93 6.52
CA ASP A 77 -16.31 -8.41 7.11
C ASP A 77 -16.07 -7.29 8.15
N ALA A 78 -14.82 -6.80 8.28
CA ALA A 78 -14.52 -5.71 9.20
C ALA A 78 -15.17 -4.40 8.74
N ASP A 79 -15.86 -3.71 9.65
CA ASP A 79 -16.44 -2.39 9.37
C ASP A 79 -15.35 -1.31 9.31
N THR A 80 -14.64 -1.24 8.18
CA THR A 80 -13.69 -0.16 7.89
C THR A 80 -13.42 -0.01 6.39
N VAL A 81 -13.19 1.24 5.97
CA VAL A 81 -12.70 1.58 4.61
C VAL A 81 -11.27 1.06 4.35
N LEU A 82 -10.46 0.82 5.40
CA LEU A 82 -9.11 0.29 5.23
C LEU A 82 -9.06 -1.13 4.65
N ARG A 83 -10.20 -1.82 4.55
CA ARG A 83 -10.32 -3.03 3.72
C ARG A 83 -9.84 -2.77 2.28
N GLY A 84 -10.00 -1.56 1.77
CA GLY A 84 -9.40 -1.14 0.50
C GLY A 84 -7.90 -1.36 0.45
N MET A 85 -7.14 -0.85 1.43
CA MET A 85 -5.68 -1.06 1.49
C MET A 85 -5.31 -2.53 1.65
N ILE A 86 -5.99 -3.24 2.57
CA ILE A 86 -5.71 -4.64 2.88
C ILE A 86 -5.87 -5.51 1.62
N PHE A 87 -6.99 -5.36 0.91
CA PHE A 87 -7.33 -6.21 -0.22
C PHE A 87 -6.71 -5.74 -1.53
N TRP A 88 -6.54 -4.44 -1.76
CA TRP A 88 -5.87 -3.93 -2.95
C TRP A 88 -4.39 -4.30 -2.99
N TYR A 89 -3.64 -4.02 -1.92
CA TYR A 89 -2.20 -4.30 -1.92
C TYR A 89 -1.92 -5.80 -1.72
N GLY A 90 -2.80 -6.51 -1.01
CA GLY A 90 -2.68 -7.96 -0.78
C GLY A 90 -3.07 -8.85 -1.97
N SER A 91 -3.79 -8.32 -2.98
CA SER A 91 -4.20 -9.08 -4.17
C SER A 91 -3.23 -8.97 -5.36
N GLY A 92 -2.03 -8.41 -5.15
CA GLY A 92 -1.03 -8.26 -6.23
C GLY A 92 -0.72 -9.56 -6.97
N ALA A 93 -0.54 -10.66 -6.24
CA ALA A 93 -0.28 -11.98 -6.84
C ALA A 93 -1.46 -12.50 -7.69
N GLU A 94 -2.70 -12.18 -7.30
CA GLU A 94 -3.90 -12.55 -8.07
C GLU A 94 -3.97 -11.75 -9.38
N ARG A 95 -3.75 -10.44 -9.31
CA ARG A 95 -3.76 -9.55 -10.49
C ARG A 95 -2.65 -9.89 -11.49
N LEU A 96 -1.52 -10.39 -11.00
CA LEU A 96 -0.40 -10.83 -11.83
C LEU A 96 -0.52 -12.28 -12.32
N GLY A 97 -1.59 -12.99 -11.94
CA GLY A 97 -1.82 -14.38 -12.35
C GLY A 97 -0.86 -15.40 -11.73
N LEU A 98 -0.18 -15.06 -10.64
CA LEU A 98 0.70 -15.97 -9.91
C LEU A 98 -0.08 -16.99 -9.08
N ILE A 99 -1.26 -16.59 -8.62
CA ILE A 99 -2.20 -17.42 -7.85
C ILE A 99 -3.64 -17.17 -8.32
N ALA A 100 -4.53 -18.12 -8.04
CA ALA A 100 -5.95 -17.97 -8.36
C ALA A 100 -6.58 -16.79 -7.59
N PRO A 101 -7.47 -15.99 -8.23
CA PRO A 101 -8.23 -14.95 -7.55
C PRO A 101 -9.09 -15.52 -6.43
N ARG A 102 -9.20 -14.80 -5.31
CA ARG A 102 -10.07 -15.19 -4.20
C ARG A 102 -11.42 -14.48 -4.26
N SER A 103 -12.46 -15.18 -3.82
CA SER A 103 -13.82 -14.62 -3.76
C SER A 103 -13.94 -13.44 -2.79
N SER A 104 -13.11 -13.39 -1.74
CA SER A 104 -13.18 -12.33 -0.73
C SER A 104 -12.75 -10.97 -1.27
N THR A 105 -11.85 -10.88 -2.26
CA THR A 105 -11.48 -9.61 -2.89
C THR A 105 -12.67 -8.94 -3.56
N ALA A 106 -13.42 -9.67 -4.39
CA ALA A 106 -14.63 -9.17 -5.02
C ALA A 106 -15.73 -8.86 -3.99
N LYS A 107 -15.94 -9.75 -3.02
CA LYS A 107 -16.92 -9.53 -1.92
C LYS A 107 -16.63 -8.24 -1.15
N VAL A 108 -15.37 -7.94 -0.87
CA VAL A 108 -14.97 -6.72 -0.17
C VAL A 108 -15.22 -5.49 -1.02
N ALA A 109 -14.93 -5.52 -2.32
CA ALA A 109 -15.23 -4.42 -3.22
C ALA A 109 -16.74 -4.11 -3.25
N ASP A 110 -17.58 -5.15 -3.38
CA ASP A 110 -19.05 -5.01 -3.38
C ASP A 110 -19.58 -4.50 -2.03
N SER A 111 -19.00 -4.98 -0.93
CA SER A 111 -19.36 -4.53 0.43
C SER A 111 -18.96 -3.08 0.68
N LEU A 112 -17.77 -2.66 0.22
CA LEU A 112 -17.32 -1.27 0.30
C LEU A 112 -18.21 -0.35 -0.54
N ALA A 113 -18.55 -0.76 -1.77
CA ALA A 113 -19.49 -0.04 -2.62
C ALA A 113 -20.86 0.14 -1.95
N SER A 114 -21.37 -0.90 -1.28
CA SER A 114 -22.64 -0.85 -0.54
C SER A 114 -22.58 0.06 0.70
N GLY A 115 -21.39 0.34 1.22
CA GLY A 115 -21.15 1.24 2.35
C GLY A 115 -20.92 2.71 1.95
N PHE A 116 -21.11 3.06 0.68
CA PHE A 116 -21.00 4.44 0.21
C PHE A 116 -22.08 5.32 0.82
N ASP A 117 -21.68 6.46 1.38
CA ASP A 117 -22.58 7.50 1.89
C ASP A 117 -22.70 8.63 0.85
N PRO A 118 -23.88 8.82 0.23
CA PRO A 118 -24.09 9.86 -0.77
C PRO A 118 -23.98 11.30 -0.25
N GLU A 119 -24.25 11.54 1.04
CA GLU A 119 -24.13 12.88 1.64
C GLU A 119 -22.66 13.25 1.84
N LEU A 120 -21.84 12.29 2.28
CA LEU A 120 -20.40 12.46 2.38
C LEU A 120 -19.69 12.37 1.01
N GLY A 121 -20.32 11.71 0.03
CA GLY A 121 -19.71 11.38 -1.24
C GLY A 121 -18.56 10.38 -1.12
N ALA A 122 -18.51 9.61 -0.02
CA ALA A 122 -17.40 8.74 0.33
C ALA A 122 -17.86 7.55 1.17
N ILE A 123 -17.01 6.53 1.27
CA ILE A 123 -17.18 5.42 2.22
C ILE A 123 -16.58 5.84 3.58
N PRO A 124 -17.36 5.83 4.67
CA PRO A 124 -16.88 6.23 5.99
C PRO A 124 -15.80 5.31 6.56
N TRP A 125 -15.05 5.82 7.54
CA TRP A 125 -13.96 5.12 8.22
C TRP A 125 -14.35 3.78 8.85
N GLY A 126 -15.59 3.69 9.37
CA GLY A 126 -16.13 2.53 10.09
C GLY A 126 -15.71 2.46 11.56
N THR A 127 -16.09 1.37 12.22
CA THR A 127 -15.95 1.15 13.68
C THR A 127 -14.96 0.05 14.07
N ALA A 128 -14.41 -0.71 13.11
CA ALA A 128 -13.52 -1.83 13.39
C ALA A 128 -12.13 -1.41 13.90
N LEU A 129 -11.76 -0.14 13.73
CA LEU A 129 -10.54 0.49 14.21
C LEU A 129 -10.89 1.72 15.04
N ALA A 130 -9.91 2.29 15.74
CA ALA A 130 -10.12 3.51 16.52
C ALA A 130 -10.85 4.57 15.68
N ALA A 131 -12.03 4.96 16.16
CA ALA A 131 -12.98 5.83 15.46
C ALA A 131 -12.81 7.31 15.85
N ASP A 132 -11.71 7.66 16.52
CA ASP A 132 -11.38 9.04 16.84
C ASP A 132 -11.00 9.79 15.56
N GLY A 133 -11.68 10.91 15.29
CA GLY A 133 -11.42 11.76 14.12
C GLY A 133 -12.54 11.78 13.08
N PRO A 134 -12.30 12.42 11.93
CA PRO A 134 -13.33 12.61 10.91
C PRO A 134 -13.76 11.30 10.23
N PRO A 135 -14.97 11.27 9.64
CA PRO A 135 -15.50 10.08 8.96
C PRO A 135 -14.74 9.75 7.66
N VAL A 136 -14.08 10.72 7.03
CA VAL A 136 -13.28 10.53 5.81
C VAL A 136 -11.83 10.89 6.13
N ARG A 137 -10.89 10.01 5.72
CA ARG A 137 -9.46 10.11 6.06
C ARG A 137 -8.61 9.79 4.84
N ALA A 138 -7.43 10.39 4.73
CA ALA A 138 -6.58 10.32 3.53
C ALA A 138 -6.21 8.89 3.10
N ASP A 139 -5.95 8.01 4.07
CA ASP A 139 -5.68 6.58 3.89
C ASP A 139 -6.90 5.78 3.38
N GLY A 140 -8.11 6.30 3.57
CA GLY A 140 -9.34 5.71 3.03
C GLY A 140 -9.42 5.69 1.50
N ALA A 141 -8.60 6.46 0.79
CA ALA A 141 -8.60 6.50 -0.67
C ALA A 141 -7.66 5.48 -1.32
N ALA A 142 -6.41 5.39 -0.84
CA ALA A 142 -5.30 4.82 -1.61
C ALA A 142 -5.51 3.35 -2.04
N GLY A 143 -6.18 2.55 -1.22
CA GLY A 143 -6.56 1.19 -1.59
C GLY A 143 -8.02 1.04 -2.04
N ALA A 144 -8.95 1.85 -1.53
CA ALA A 144 -10.37 1.70 -1.84
C ALA A 144 -10.71 2.12 -3.27
N VAL A 145 -10.16 3.24 -3.73
CA VAL A 145 -10.41 3.76 -5.09
C VAL A 145 -10.01 2.74 -6.17
N PRO A 146 -8.76 2.23 -6.21
CA PRO A 146 -8.39 1.27 -7.24
C PRO A 146 -9.09 -0.08 -7.08
N LEU A 147 -9.40 -0.52 -5.86
CA LEU A 147 -10.18 -1.74 -5.63
C LEU A 147 -11.59 -1.63 -6.21
N LEU A 148 -12.30 -0.52 -5.94
CA LEU A 148 -13.63 -0.27 -6.47
C LEU A 148 -13.61 -0.19 -8.01
N ASP A 149 -12.64 0.54 -8.58
CA ASP A 149 -12.51 0.70 -10.04
C ASP A 149 -12.27 -0.64 -10.74
N ALA A 150 -11.34 -1.44 -10.22
CA ALA A 150 -11.01 -2.77 -10.75
C ALA A 150 -12.18 -3.76 -10.69
N HIS A 151 -13.10 -3.58 -9.75
CA HIS A 151 -14.29 -4.44 -9.57
C HIS A 151 -15.58 -3.81 -10.14
N GLY A 152 -15.47 -2.80 -11.00
CA GLY A 152 -16.60 -2.26 -11.77
C GLY A 152 -17.41 -1.16 -11.09
N HIS A 153 -17.05 -0.75 -9.87
CA HIS A 153 -17.73 0.31 -9.10
C HIS A 153 -17.17 1.70 -9.43
N ARG A 154 -16.97 2.00 -10.72
CA ARG A 154 -16.23 3.18 -11.21
C ARG A 154 -16.82 4.51 -10.75
N ASP A 155 -18.15 4.61 -10.70
CA ASP A 155 -18.82 5.84 -10.25
C ASP A 155 -18.57 6.09 -8.76
N ILE A 156 -18.61 5.05 -7.92
CA ILE A 156 -18.31 5.15 -6.49
C ILE A 156 -16.83 5.47 -6.29
N ALA A 157 -15.94 4.79 -7.02
CA ALA A 157 -14.50 5.07 -6.99
C ALA A 157 -14.19 6.54 -7.31
N ARG A 158 -14.85 7.10 -8.34
CA ARG A 158 -14.74 8.51 -8.72
C ARG A 158 -15.22 9.43 -7.60
N HIS A 159 -16.45 9.25 -7.09
CA HIS A 159 -16.97 10.13 -6.03
C HIS A 159 -16.10 10.06 -4.77
N HIS A 160 -15.68 8.85 -4.37
CA HIS A 160 -14.80 8.64 -3.23
C HIS A 160 -13.47 9.38 -3.42
N ARG A 161 -12.81 9.25 -4.58
CA ARG A 161 -11.61 10.03 -4.91
C ARG A 161 -11.88 11.54 -4.85
N ASP A 162 -12.97 11.99 -5.45
CA ASP A 162 -13.29 13.41 -5.55
C ASP A 162 -13.54 14.02 -4.15
N ALA A 163 -14.16 13.28 -3.23
CA ALA A 163 -14.29 13.66 -1.82
C ALA A 163 -12.92 13.77 -1.13
N HIS A 164 -12.02 12.83 -1.39
CA HIS A 164 -10.66 12.84 -0.83
C HIS A 164 -9.77 13.94 -1.43
N SER A 165 -10.03 14.39 -2.67
CA SER A 165 -9.26 15.48 -3.29
C SER A 165 -9.38 16.79 -2.51
N ARG A 166 -10.50 16.98 -1.79
CA ARG A 166 -10.79 18.14 -0.94
C ARG A 166 -10.12 18.07 0.43
N LEU A 167 -9.53 16.94 0.79
CA LEU A 167 -8.76 16.81 2.03
C LEU A 167 -7.41 17.50 1.85
N ASP A 168 -7.03 18.30 2.85
CA ASP A 168 -5.69 18.84 3.01
C ASP A 168 -5.13 18.39 4.36
N PRO A 169 -4.62 17.15 4.45
CA PRO A 169 -4.04 16.67 5.69
C PRO A 169 -2.74 17.42 5.98
N ASP A 170 -2.58 17.92 7.20
CA ASP A 170 -1.37 18.64 7.63
C ASP A 170 -0.11 17.76 7.68
N TRP A 171 -0.27 16.45 7.54
CA TRP A 171 0.77 15.47 7.75
C TRP A 171 1.20 14.79 6.43
N PRO A 172 2.52 14.57 6.20
CA PRO A 172 3.07 14.24 4.88
C PRO A 172 2.55 12.95 4.24
N ARG A 173 2.48 11.84 4.98
CA ARG A 173 1.99 10.56 4.40
C ARG A 173 0.51 10.65 3.99
N GLY A 174 -0.31 11.49 4.61
CA GLY A 174 -1.68 11.75 4.18
C GLY A 174 -1.70 12.37 2.79
N LYS A 175 -0.83 13.36 2.55
CA LYS A 175 -0.67 13.96 1.21
C LYS A 175 -0.18 12.93 0.19
N ALA A 176 0.73 12.05 0.58
CA ALA A 176 1.23 10.97 -0.27
C ALA A 176 0.15 9.94 -0.64
N TRP A 177 -0.73 9.55 0.30
CA TRP A 177 -1.89 8.69 0.02
C TRP A 177 -2.85 9.29 -0.98
N LEU A 178 -3.12 10.59 -0.85
CA LEU A 178 -3.95 11.31 -1.81
C LEU A 178 -3.27 11.40 -3.18
N LEU A 179 -1.95 11.58 -3.23
CA LEU A 179 -1.19 11.59 -4.47
C LEU A 179 -1.23 10.25 -5.21
N LEU A 180 -1.23 9.10 -4.53
CA LEU A 180 -1.43 7.80 -5.18
C LEU A 180 -2.79 7.69 -5.90
N THR A 181 -3.80 8.39 -5.39
CA THR A 181 -5.17 8.33 -5.91
C THR A 181 -5.39 9.32 -7.05
N ASP A 182 -4.73 10.48 -6.98
CA ASP A 182 -4.72 11.49 -8.03
C ASP A 182 -3.32 12.11 -8.18
N PRO A 183 -2.42 11.46 -8.94
CA PRO A 183 -1.04 11.89 -9.05
C PRO A 183 -0.86 13.13 -9.96
N ARG A 184 -1.96 13.64 -10.54
CA ARG A 184 -1.98 14.91 -11.29
C ARG A 184 -2.08 16.11 -10.35
N THR A 185 -2.49 15.90 -9.10
CA THR A 185 -2.53 16.97 -8.11
C THR A 185 -1.11 17.38 -7.72
N ASP A 186 -0.85 18.69 -7.68
CA ASP A 186 0.42 19.23 -7.21
C ASP A 186 0.41 19.29 -5.67
N ARG A 187 0.64 18.13 -5.05
CA ARG A 187 0.76 18.02 -3.58
C ARG A 187 2.24 18.03 -3.21
N ASN A 188 2.66 19.08 -2.50
CA ASN A 188 4.00 19.13 -1.94
C ASN A 188 4.11 18.16 -0.74
N VAL A 189 4.93 17.11 -0.88
CA VAL A 189 5.23 16.09 0.15
C VAL A 189 6.60 16.35 0.80
N SER A 190 7.10 17.60 0.84
CA SER A 190 8.37 17.93 1.51
C SER A 190 8.38 17.43 2.95
N THR A 191 9.21 16.43 3.25
CA THR A 191 9.20 15.73 4.53
C THR A 191 10.47 14.91 4.76
N GLU A 192 10.76 14.62 6.03
CA GLU A 192 11.74 13.62 6.48
C GLU A 192 11.12 12.22 6.64
N ASP A 193 9.80 12.09 6.50
CA ASP A 193 9.08 10.80 6.49
C ASP A 193 9.41 10.04 5.19
N SER A 194 10.38 9.14 5.26
CA SER A 194 10.81 8.39 4.08
C SER A 194 9.72 7.46 3.55
N SER A 195 8.81 6.97 4.41
CA SER A 195 7.65 6.20 3.94
C SER A 195 6.71 7.05 3.07
N ALA A 196 6.50 8.33 3.43
CA ALA A 196 5.74 9.27 2.61
C ALA A 196 6.45 9.56 1.27
N LEU A 197 7.78 9.69 1.28
CA LEU A 197 8.57 9.86 0.05
C LEU A 197 8.49 8.63 -0.86
N ALA A 198 8.55 7.41 -0.31
CA ALA A 198 8.40 6.17 -1.08
C ALA A 198 7.02 6.07 -1.73
N ILE A 199 5.96 6.40 -1.00
CA ILE A 199 4.58 6.46 -1.51
C ILE A 199 4.47 7.49 -2.65
N ALA A 200 5.00 8.70 -2.44
CA ALA A 200 4.97 9.75 -3.43
C ALA A 200 5.77 9.37 -4.70
N ALA A 201 6.90 8.69 -4.53
CA ALA A 201 7.71 8.20 -5.64
C ALA A 201 6.90 7.24 -6.53
N VAL A 202 6.20 6.28 -5.93
CA VAL A 202 5.31 5.36 -6.68
C VAL A 202 4.20 6.11 -7.39
N ALA A 203 3.57 7.10 -6.73
CA ALA A 203 2.54 7.91 -7.37
C ALA A 203 3.05 8.66 -8.62
N LEU A 204 4.24 9.25 -8.54
CA LEU A 204 4.88 9.93 -9.66
C LEU A 204 5.24 8.96 -10.80
N LEU A 205 5.76 7.77 -10.47
CA LEU A 205 6.05 6.73 -11.45
C LEU A 205 4.79 6.29 -12.19
N LYS A 206 3.67 6.09 -11.48
CA LYS A 206 2.35 5.78 -12.06
C LYS A 206 1.81 6.88 -12.98
N ALA A 207 2.10 8.14 -12.68
CA ALA A 207 1.74 9.26 -13.55
C ALA A 207 2.69 9.45 -14.75
N GLY A 208 3.69 8.59 -14.93
CA GLY A 208 4.70 8.74 -15.99
C GLY A 208 5.75 9.82 -15.70
N ARG A 209 5.76 10.42 -14.51
CA ARG A 209 6.76 11.41 -14.05
C ARG A 209 8.02 10.68 -13.55
N ARG A 210 8.62 9.90 -14.44
CA ARG A 210 9.65 8.91 -14.11
C ARG A 210 10.88 9.52 -13.42
N GLU A 211 11.41 10.60 -13.97
CA GLU A 211 12.59 11.27 -13.39
C GLU A 211 12.34 11.73 -11.96
N GLU A 212 11.14 12.21 -11.67
CA GLU A 212 10.79 12.73 -10.35
C GLU A 212 10.63 11.61 -9.32
N GLY A 213 9.96 10.52 -9.73
CA GLY A 213 9.85 9.32 -8.90
C GLY A 213 11.21 8.68 -8.62
N GLU A 214 12.08 8.56 -9.63
CA GLU A 214 13.45 8.05 -9.43
C GLU A 214 14.28 8.96 -8.52
N ARG A 215 14.15 10.28 -8.62
CA ARG A 215 14.83 11.21 -7.71
C ARG A 215 14.41 10.97 -6.26
N LEU A 216 13.10 10.82 -5.98
CA LEU A 216 12.64 10.54 -4.62
C LEU A 216 13.16 9.19 -4.11
N LEU A 217 13.10 8.12 -4.90
CA LEU A 217 13.62 6.79 -4.50
C LEU A 217 15.11 6.83 -4.12
N ARG A 218 15.92 7.63 -4.81
CA ARG A 218 17.35 7.75 -4.52
C ARG A 218 17.65 8.51 -3.23
N THR A 219 16.70 9.28 -2.71
CA THR A 219 16.85 10.01 -1.44
C THR A 219 16.48 9.16 -0.22
N LEU A 220 15.89 7.98 -0.44
CA LEU A 220 15.46 7.12 0.64
C LEU A 220 16.66 6.54 1.41
N PRO A 221 16.57 6.41 2.75
CA PRO A 221 17.67 5.88 3.56
C PRO A 221 17.98 4.44 3.18
N GLU A 222 19.26 4.05 3.24
CA GLU A 222 19.62 2.66 3.05
C GLU A 222 19.10 1.79 4.20
N GLY A 223 18.18 0.87 3.88
CA GLY A 223 17.73 -0.16 4.80
C GLY A 223 16.71 0.28 5.85
N ALA A 224 16.14 1.49 5.75
CA ALA A 224 15.11 1.90 6.68
C ALA A 224 14.11 2.90 6.12
N GLU A 225 12.86 2.45 6.04
CA GLU A 225 11.73 3.30 5.68
C GLU A 225 10.91 3.66 6.90
N TYR A 226 11.06 4.90 7.35
CA TYR A 226 10.51 5.37 8.62
C TYR A 226 9.18 6.10 8.45
N ASP A 227 8.31 5.91 9.43
CA ASP A 227 7.15 6.77 9.65
C ASP A 227 7.58 8.05 10.39
N GLY A 228 7.22 9.22 9.85
CA GLY A 228 7.69 10.50 10.37
C GLY A 228 7.09 10.89 11.73
N MET A 229 6.02 10.23 12.17
CA MET A 229 5.41 10.50 13.48
C MET A 229 6.07 9.67 14.61
N THR A 230 6.52 8.47 14.28
CA THR A 230 7.02 7.48 15.23
C THR A 230 8.52 7.28 15.14
N GLY A 231 9.14 7.65 14.00
CA GLY A 231 10.54 7.36 13.68
C GLY A 231 10.82 5.86 13.53
N LEU A 232 9.78 5.02 13.39
CA LEU A 232 9.92 3.58 13.32
C LEU A 232 9.91 3.11 11.88
N LYS A 233 10.71 2.08 11.59
CA LYS A 233 10.68 1.41 10.29
C LYS A 233 9.35 0.68 10.12
N VAL A 234 8.71 0.81 8.96
CA VAL A 234 7.31 0.38 8.75
C VAL A 234 7.15 -0.47 7.49
N VAL A 235 6.32 -1.51 7.56
CA VAL A 235 6.17 -2.50 6.47
C VAL A 235 5.65 -1.89 5.17
N TRP A 236 4.80 -0.86 5.23
CA TRP A 236 4.32 -0.19 4.01
C TRP A 236 5.42 0.65 3.36
N GLY A 237 6.35 1.22 4.15
CA GLY A 237 7.50 1.93 3.62
C GLY A 237 8.33 1.01 2.74
N ASP A 238 8.70 -0.15 3.28
CA ASP A 238 9.40 -1.20 2.55
C ASP A 238 8.63 -1.62 1.28
N PHE A 239 7.31 -1.79 1.37
CA PHE A 239 6.47 -2.12 0.23
C PHE A 239 6.56 -1.09 -0.89
N PHE A 240 6.39 0.21 -0.59
CA PHE A 240 6.41 1.25 -1.62
C PHE A 240 7.81 1.47 -2.20
N THR A 241 8.87 1.30 -1.40
CA THR A 241 10.25 1.33 -1.88
C THR A 241 10.52 0.20 -2.86
N PHE A 242 10.12 -1.04 -2.53
CA PHE A 242 10.28 -2.18 -3.43
C PHE A 242 9.42 -2.02 -4.68
N LEU A 243 8.14 -1.61 -4.54
CA LEU A 243 7.26 -1.38 -5.69
C LEU A 243 7.83 -0.32 -6.64
N GLY A 244 8.35 0.79 -6.11
CA GLY A 244 9.00 1.83 -6.91
C GLY A 244 10.22 1.29 -7.68
N ALA A 245 11.09 0.54 -7.01
CA ALA A 245 12.24 -0.10 -7.64
C ALA A 245 11.84 -1.12 -8.72
N ALA A 246 10.78 -1.90 -8.47
CA ALA A 246 10.23 -2.87 -9.41
C ALA A 246 9.66 -2.18 -10.67
N ILE A 247 8.99 -1.04 -10.53
CA ILE A 247 8.51 -0.24 -11.67
C ILE A 247 9.69 0.33 -12.47
N VAL A 248 10.73 0.84 -11.79
CA VAL A 248 11.91 1.42 -12.44
C VAL A 248 12.71 0.35 -13.20
N THR A 249 12.84 -0.85 -12.66
CA THR A 249 13.53 -1.97 -13.33
C THR A 249 12.68 -2.62 -14.43
N GLY A 250 11.37 -2.36 -14.45
CA GLY A 250 10.44 -3.02 -15.38
C GLY A 250 10.06 -4.43 -14.94
N LEU A 251 10.37 -4.82 -13.70
CA LEU A 251 9.90 -6.06 -13.09
C LEU A 251 8.36 -6.10 -13.05
N VAL A 252 7.74 -4.94 -12.85
CA VAL A 252 6.28 -4.76 -12.87
C VAL A 252 5.90 -3.51 -13.65
N LEU A 253 4.72 -3.51 -14.26
CA LEU A 253 4.16 -2.32 -14.89
C LEU A 253 3.70 -1.31 -13.82
N PRO A 254 3.70 0.00 -14.10
CA PRO A 254 3.20 1.01 -13.16
C PRO A 254 1.79 0.73 -12.61
N ASP A 255 0.91 0.16 -13.44
CA ASP A 255 -0.50 -0.11 -13.11
C ASP A 255 -0.74 -1.51 -12.48
N ALA A 256 0.31 -2.24 -12.11
CA ALA A 256 0.19 -3.59 -11.51
C ALA A 256 -0.43 -3.58 -10.09
N TRP A 257 -0.28 -2.47 -9.38
CA TRP A 257 -0.84 -2.16 -8.05
C TRP A 257 -1.44 -0.77 -8.06
#